data_AF-A0A3R9PEB2-F1
#
_entry.id   AF-A0A3R9PEB2-F1
#
_cell.length_a   1.000
_cell.length_b   1.000
_cell.length_c   1.000
_cell.angle_alpha   90.00
_cell.angle_beta   90.00
_cell.angle_gamma   90.00
#
_symmetry.space_group_name_H-M   'P 1'
#
loop_
_entity.id
_entity.type
_entity.pdbx_description
1 polymer ?
#
loop_
_entity_poly.entity_id
_entity_poly.type
_entity_poly.pdbx_seq_one_letter_code
_entity_poly.pdbx_strand_id
1 'polypeptide(L)'
;MPILKDIHDVIKIARKVGISIKTENEEYAWEMSVLEEKGENALIEVGYMDKKAEFLVSKDGPVSGKINNREIPKDELGSIFNLLIFPLDFFLRSQDEKIVKGAVDESIGTIEPIGERDILGMRSKGFRVKISDLARKYLTDMKEAEYWLAKIGDYDVLVAVKGTFSQNNVVEVFLNNIEIR
;
A
#
# COMPACT_ATOMS: atom_id res chain seq x y z
N MET A 1 -18.16 4.94 1.33
CA MET A 1 -17.11 5.47 2.22
C MET A 1 -15.88 5.71 1.36
N PRO A 2 -15.08 6.77 1.63
CA PRO A 2 -13.87 7.04 0.87
C PRO A 2 -12.80 5.98 1.15
N ILE A 3 -11.98 5.69 0.15
CA ILE A 3 -10.86 4.73 0.19
C ILE A 3 -9.59 5.54 -0.08
N LEU A 4 -8.45 5.12 0.50
CA LEU A 4 -7.16 5.73 0.19
C LEU A 4 -6.76 5.37 -1.24
N LYS A 5 -6.70 6.36 -2.14
CA LYS A 5 -6.45 6.12 -3.57
C LYS A 5 -5.02 6.44 -3.99
N ASP A 6 -4.41 7.43 -3.35
CA ASP A 6 -3.10 7.93 -3.72
C ASP A 6 -2.28 8.37 -2.50
N ILE A 7 -1.02 8.75 -2.74
CA ILE A 7 -0.09 9.21 -1.72
C ILE A 7 -0.58 10.48 -1.01
N HIS A 8 -1.37 11.34 -1.67
CA HIS A 8 -1.89 12.56 -1.05
C HIS A 8 -2.98 12.26 -0.03
N ASP A 9 -3.81 11.25 -0.29
CA ASP A 9 -4.76 10.78 0.71
C ASP A 9 -4.03 10.26 1.96
N VAL A 10 -2.91 9.55 1.78
CA VAL A 10 -2.05 9.09 2.89
C VAL A 10 -1.43 10.28 3.63
N ILE A 11 -0.87 11.24 2.90
CA ILE A 11 -0.25 12.45 3.48
C ILE A 11 -1.23 13.21 4.38
N LYS A 12 -2.51 13.32 3.97
CA LYS A 12 -3.55 14.02 4.73
C LYS A 12 -3.88 13.37 6.07
N ILE A 13 -3.82 12.04 6.16
CA ILE A 13 -4.28 11.30 7.35
C ILE A 13 -3.14 10.86 8.26
N ALA A 14 -1.94 10.68 7.72
CA ALA A 14 -0.82 10.08 8.44
C ALA A 14 0.34 11.06 8.63
N ARG A 15 0.98 10.99 9.80
CA ARG A 15 2.32 11.52 10.06
C ARG A 15 3.40 10.53 9.66
N LYS A 16 3.13 9.24 9.88
CA LYS A 16 4.04 8.16 9.53
C LYS A 16 3.23 6.96 9.05
N VAL A 17 3.71 6.28 8.03
CA VAL A 17 3.19 5.00 7.57
C VAL A 17 4.34 4.02 7.38
N GLY A 18 4.15 2.78 7.81
CA GLY A 18 5.05 1.67 7.59
C GLY A 18 4.32 0.54 6.87
N ILE A 19 4.96 -0.04 5.86
CA ILE A 19 4.46 -1.20 5.11
C ILE A 19 5.50 -2.29 5.17
N SER A 20 5.08 -3.49 5.51
CA SER A 20 5.91 -4.69 5.41
C SER A 20 5.43 -5.56 4.25
N ILE A 21 6.36 -6.04 3.45
CA ILE A 21 6.15 -7.08 2.44
C ILE A 21 6.89 -8.32 2.92
N LYS A 22 6.16 -9.38 3.19
CA LYS A 22 6.67 -10.64 3.70
C LYS A 22 6.45 -11.76 2.70
N THR A 23 7.51 -12.51 2.44
CA THR A 23 7.49 -13.77 1.71
C THR A 23 7.88 -14.91 2.65
N GLU A 24 8.02 -16.13 2.14
CA GLU A 24 8.51 -17.26 2.94
C GLU A 24 9.96 -17.05 3.43
N ASN A 25 10.79 -16.37 2.63
CA ASN A 25 12.24 -16.27 2.87
C ASN A 25 12.69 -14.90 3.37
N GLU A 26 11.90 -13.86 3.11
CA GLU A 26 12.33 -12.47 3.30
C GLU A 26 11.20 -11.60 3.83
N GLU A 27 11.56 -10.62 4.65
CA GLU A 27 10.68 -9.51 5.04
C GLU A 27 11.36 -8.19 4.69
N TYR A 28 10.63 -7.36 3.95
CA TYR A 28 11.04 -6.02 3.57
C TYR A 28 10.15 -5.00 4.27
N ALA A 29 10.77 -4.18 5.13
CA ALA A 29 10.10 -3.08 5.79
C ALA A 29 10.37 -1.77 5.05
N TRP A 30 9.31 -1.02 4.81
CA TRP A 30 9.33 0.28 4.18
C TRP A 30 8.63 1.29 5.08
N GLU A 31 9.15 2.51 5.16
CA GLU A 31 8.53 3.56 5.95
C GLU A 31 8.51 4.88 5.18
N MET A 32 7.47 5.67 5.43
CA MET A 32 7.38 7.06 5.01
C MET A 32 6.90 7.93 6.16
N SER A 33 7.54 9.08 6.34
CA SER A 33 7.13 10.11 7.30
C SER A 33 6.81 11.40 6.55
N VAL A 34 5.73 12.09 6.94
CA VAL A 34 5.44 13.44 6.47
C VAL A 34 6.09 14.43 7.42
N LEU A 35 7.06 15.18 6.94
CA LEU A 35 7.88 16.08 7.76
C LEU A 35 7.24 17.46 7.88
N GLU A 36 6.83 18.04 6.75
CA GLU A 36 6.25 19.38 6.70
C GLU A 36 5.22 19.48 5.56
N GLU A 37 4.20 20.31 5.76
CA GLU A 37 3.30 20.74 4.68
C GLU A 37 3.52 22.23 4.39
N LYS A 38 3.70 22.56 3.11
CA LYS A 38 3.90 23.94 2.64
C LYS A 38 2.92 24.21 1.49
N GLY A 39 1.76 24.74 1.83
CA GLY A 39 0.70 25.02 0.86
C GLY A 39 0.16 23.73 0.25
N GLU A 40 0.26 23.59 -1.08
CA GLU A 40 -0.17 22.38 -1.80
C GLU A 40 0.90 21.27 -1.84
N ASN A 41 2.09 21.53 -1.32
CA ASN A 41 3.21 20.59 -1.34
C ASN A 41 3.43 19.96 0.04
N ALA A 42 3.96 18.74 0.04
CA ALA A 42 4.39 18.04 1.24
C ALA A 42 5.85 17.62 1.13
N LEU A 43 6.62 17.85 2.19
CA LEU A 43 7.94 17.27 2.36
C LEU A 43 7.77 15.91 3.05
N ILE A 44 8.20 14.85 2.38
CA ILE A 44 8.18 13.50 2.91
C ILE A 44 9.60 12.96 3.04
N GLU A 45 9.81 12.08 4.00
CA GLU A 45 10.98 11.23 4.14
C GLU A 45 10.57 9.78 3.85
N VAL A 46 11.29 9.10 2.97
CA VAL A 46 11.11 7.69 2.64
C VAL A 46 12.33 6.92 3.11
N GLY A 47 12.10 5.93 3.97
CA GLY A 47 13.10 4.96 4.40
C GLY A 47 13.22 3.84 3.36
N TYR A 48 14.42 3.63 2.84
CA TYR A 48 14.74 2.52 1.94
C TYR A 48 16.02 1.85 2.42
N MET A 49 15.89 0.62 2.91
CA MET A 49 16.98 -0.11 3.57
C MET A 49 17.59 0.74 4.71
N ASP A 50 18.88 0.96 4.68
CA ASP A 50 19.71 1.75 5.60
C ASP A 50 19.81 3.23 5.20
N LYS A 51 19.05 3.69 4.20
CA LYS A 51 19.10 5.05 3.66
C LYS A 51 17.77 5.79 3.81
N LYS A 52 17.87 7.12 3.83
CA LYS A 52 16.74 8.04 3.85
C LYS A 52 16.77 8.94 2.62
N ALA A 53 15.64 9.04 1.95
CA ALA A 53 15.42 9.95 0.85
C ALA A 53 14.35 10.97 1.25
N GLU A 54 14.60 12.25 1.00
CA GLU A 54 13.59 13.29 1.20
C GLU A 54 13.06 13.75 -0.16
N PHE A 55 11.74 13.94 -0.25
CA PHE A 55 11.08 14.43 -1.46
C PHE A 55 10.11 15.55 -1.12
N LEU A 56 10.17 16.63 -1.90
CA LEU A 56 9.08 17.60 -1.97
C LEU A 56 8.10 17.12 -3.04
N VAL A 57 6.87 16.83 -2.65
CA VAL A 57 5.85 16.26 -3.53
C VAL A 57 4.69 17.25 -3.68
N SER A 58 4.30 17.53 -4.92
CA SER A 58 3.06 18.26 -5.27
C SER A 58 2.00 17.28 -5.77
N LYS A 59 0.79 17.77 -6.07
CA LYS A 59 -0.27 16.96 -6.69
C LYS A 59 0.13 16.26 -8.00
N ASP A 60 1.07 16.84 -8.73
CA ASP A 60 1.49 16.34 -10.04
C ASP A 60 2.69 15.38 -9.96
N GLY A 61 3.28 15.22 -8.76
CA GLY A 61 4.41 14.33 -8.53
C GLY A 61 5.58 14.97 -7.76
N PRO A 62 6.77 14.37 -7.79
CA PRO A 62 7.94 14.89 -7.09
C PRO A 62 8.47 16.17 -7.76
N VAL A 63 8.65 17.22 -6.98
CA VAL A 63 9.19 18.53 -7.40
C VAL A 63 10.71 18.56 -7.23
N SER A 64 11.19 18.02 -6.12
CA SER A 64 12.61 17.86 -5.82
C SER A 64 12.84 16.68 -4.88
N GLY A 65 14.07 16.19 -4.82
CA GLY A 65 14.45 15.16 -3.87
C GLY A 65 15.94 15.09 -3.62
N LYS A 66 16.31 14.48 -2.49
CA LYS A 66 17.71 14.25 -2.11
C LYS A 66 17.87 12.91 -1.40
N ILE A 67 19.04 12.29 -1.55
CA ILE A 67 19.45 11.08 -0.83
C ILE A 67 20.79 11.36 -0.17
N ASN A 68 20.89 11.17 1.15
CA ASN A 68 22.13 11.38 1.92
C ASN A 68 22.84 12.72 1.59
N ASN A 69 22.06 13.81 1.52
CA ASN A 69 22.50 15.18 1.19
C ASN A 69 22.93 15.43 -0.27
N ARG A 70 22.68 14.50 -1.20
CA ARG A 70 22.87 14.73 -2.64
C ARG A 70 21.53 14.97 -3.32
N GLU A 71 21.41 16.06 -4.06
CA GLU A 71 20.24 16.33 -4.88
C GLU A 71 20.12 15.28 -6.00
N ILE A 72 18.88 14.86 -6.24
CA ILE A 72 18.54 13.96 -7.33
C ILE A 72 18.43 14.78 -8.63
N PRO A 73 19.09 14.38 -9.72
CA PRO A 73 18.94 15.03 -11.03
C PRO A 73 17.47 15.07 -11.48
N LYS A 74 17.04 16.17 -12.11
CA LYS A 74 15.64 16.37 -12.51
C LYS A 74 15.12 15.32 -13.48
N ASP A 75 15.99 14.83 -14.36
CA ASP A 75 15.72 13.80 -15.36
C ASP A 75 15.56 12.39 -14.74
N GLU A 76 16.12 12.17 -13.55
CA GLU A 76 16.01 10.90 -12.81
C GLU A 76 14.95 10.94 -11.70
N LEU A 77 14.53 12.13 -11.27
CA LEU A 77 13.68 12.36 -10.10
C LEU A 77 12.41 11.51 -10.09
N GLY A 78 11.67 11.49 -11.18
CA GLY A 78 10.43 10.70 -11.29
C GLY A 78 10.67 9.20 -11.15
N SER A 79 11.70 8.68 -11.83
CA SER A 79 12.05 7.25 -11.81
C SER A 79 12.50 6.80 -10.41
N ILE A 80 13.36 7.60 -9.75
CA ILE A 80 13.84 7.28 -8.40
C ILE A 80 12.70 7.39 -7.39
N PHE A 81 11.88 8.44 -7.48
CA PHE A 81 10.70 8.57 -6.62
C PHE A 81 9.79 7.35 -6.73
N ASN A 82 9.36 7.01 -7.95
CA ASN A 82 8.46 5.88 -8.22
C ASN A 82 9.04 4.55 -7.70
N LEU A 83 10.35 4.34 -7.85
CA LEU A 83 11.01 3.16 -7.32
C LEU A 83 10.93 3.10 -5.79
N LEU A 84 11.19 4.22 -5.12
CA LEU A 84 11.21 4.28 -3.66
C LEU A 84 9.81 4.26 -3.05
N ILE A 85 8.79 4.77 -3.72
CA ILE A 85 7.39 4.73 -3.24
C ILE A 85 6.62 3.48 -3.69
N PHE A 86 7.22 2.61 -4.50
CA PHE A 86 6.57 1.42 -5.04
C PHE A 86 5.81 0.57 -4.00
N PRO A 87 6.33 0.32 -2.77
CA PRO A 87 5.58 -0.41 -1.76
C PRO A 87 4.25 0.26 -1.37
N LEU A 88 4.25 1.59 -1.25
CA LEU A 88 3.04 2.37 -0.97
C LEU A 88 2.07 2.34 -2.16
N ASP A 89 2.58 2.54 -3.38
CA ASP A 89 1.75 2.48 -4.58
C ASP A 89 1.11 1.10 -4.75
N PHE A 90 1.87 0.03 -4.49
CA PHE A 90 1.37 -1.34 -4.53
C PHE A 90 0.25 -1.53 -3.49
N PHE A 91 0.48 -1.09 -2.26
CA PHE A 91 -0.51 -1.14 -1.18
C PHE A 91 -1.78 -0.35 -1.53
N LEU A 92 -1.65 0.87 -2.04
CA LEU A 92 -2.80 1.70 -2.42
C LEU A 92 -3.58 1.09 -3.59
N ARG A 93 -2.89 0.51 -4.59
CA ARG A 93 -3.55 -0.22 -5.68
C ARG A 93 -4.27 -1.48 -5.21
N SER A 94 -3.81 -2.09 -4.11
CA SER A 94 -4.51 -3.24 -3.53
C SER A 94 -5.81 -2.87 -2.81
N GLN A 95 -6.04 -1.57 -2.53
CA GLN A 95 -7.31 -1.01 -2.08
C GLN A 95 -8.31 -0.96 -3.25
N ASP A 96 -8.60 -2.10 -3.87
CA ASP A 96 -9.58 -2.17 -4.97
C ASP A 96 -10.98 -1.85 -4.42
N GLU A 97 -11.56 -0.75 -4.89
CA GLU A 97 -12.88 -0.27 -4.51
C GLU A 97 -13.98 -1.34 -4.67
N LYS A 98 -13.82 -2.28 -5.61
CA LYS A 98 -14.73 -3.44 -5.75
C LYS A 98 -14.56 -4.44 -4.62
N ILE A 99 -13.34 -4.67 -4.14
CA ILE A 99 -13.09 -5.56 -3.01
C ILE A 99 -13.59 -4.91 -1.71
N VAL A 100 -13.30 -3.62 -1.51
CA VAL A 100 -13.82 -2.85 -0.36
C VAL A 100 -15.35 -2.83 -0.34
N LYS A 101 -15.99 -2.72 -1.52
CA LYS A 101 -17.46 -2.74 -1.65
C LYS A 101 -18.08 -4.15 -1.70
N GLY A 102 -17.28 -5.21 -1.74
CA GLY A 102 -17.77 -6.58 -1.86
C GLY A 102 -18.43 -6.91 -3.21
N ALA A 103 -18.02 -6.27 -4.30
CA ALA A 103 -18.63 -6.33 -5.63
C ALA A 103 -17.63 -6.75 -6.74
N VAL A 104 -16.84 -7.79 -6.49
CA VAL A 104 -15.97 -8.40 -7.51
C VAL A 104 -16.84 -9.24 -8.46
N ASP A 105 -16.64 -9.06 -9.76
CA ASP A 105 -17.35 -9.81 -10.81
C ASP A 105 -16.80 -11.23 -10.94
N GLU A 106 -17.64 -12.18 -11.36
CA GLU A 106 -17.33 -13.61 -11.54
C GLU A 106 -16.17 -13.83 -12.53
N SER A 107 -15.99 -12.89 -13.48
CA SER A 107 -14.84 -12.90 -14.40
C SER A 107 -13.49 -12.80 -13.68
N ILE A 108 -13.45 -12.15 -12.51
CA ILE A 108 -12.26 -11.97 -11.67
C ILE A 108 -12.18 -13.04 -10.59
N GLY A 109 -13.30 -13.35 -9.92
CA GLY A 109 -13.32 -14.31 -8.83
C GLY A 109 -14.57 -14.25 -7.97
N THR A 110 -14.54 -14.93 -6.83
CA THR A 110 -15.62 -14.94 -5.84
C THR A 110 -15.13 -14.41 -4.50
N ILE A 111 -15.97 -13.63 -3.80
CA ILE A 111 -15.67 -13.09 -2.47
C ILE A 111 -16.37 -13.94 -1.41
N GLU A 112 -15.62 -14.33 -0.39
CA GLU A 112 -16.09 -15.04 0.79
C GLU A 112 -15.72 -14.23 2.05
N PRO A 113 -16.68 -13.76 2.87
CA PRO A 113 -16.36 -13.15 4.16
C PRO A 113 -15.69 -14.18 5.07
N ILE A 114 -14.55 -13.86 5.67
CA ILE A 114 -13.78 -14.76 6.55
C ILE A 114 -13.77 -14.34 8.03
N GLY A 115 -14.63 -13.38 8.39
CA GLY A 115 -14.84 -12.96 9.78
C GLY A 115 -14.08 -11.69 10.17
N GLU A 116 -13.78 -11.56 11.45
CA GLU A 116 -13.07 -10.41 12.01
C GLU A 116 -11.86 -10.86 12.83
N ARG A 117 -10.77 -10.09 12.81
CA ARG A 117 -9.60 -10.29 13.68
C ARG A 117 -8.95 -8.96 14.03
N ASP A 118 -8.23 -8.93 15.14
CA ASP A 118 -7.41 -7.76 15.49
C ASP A 118 -6.07 -7.78 14.75
N ILE A 119 -5.74 -6.68 14.08
CA ILE A 119 -4.48 -6.47 13.37
C ILE A 119 -3.93 -5.13 13.85
N LEU A 120 -2.74 -5.13 14.44
CA LEU A 120 -2.12 -3.92 15.02
C LEU A 120 -3.03 -3.15 15.99
N GLY A 121 -3.81 -3.87 16.80
CA GLY A 121 -4.77 -3.26 17.72
C GLY A 121 -6.02 -2.67 17.05
N MET A 122 -6.19 -2.88 15.75
CA MET A 122 -7.38 -2.47 15.00
C MET A 122 -8.25 -3.68 14.65
N ARG A 123 -9.53 -3.60 15.03
CA ARG A 123 -10.52 -4.61 14.65
C ARG A 123 -10.78 -4.57 13.16
N SER A 124 -10.42 -5.65 12.48
CA SER A 124 -10.38 -5.72 11.02
C SER A 124 -11.35 -6.77 10.49
N LYS A 125 -12.08 -6.45 9.41
CA LYS A 125 -12.98 -7.36 8.68
C LYS A 125 -12.24 -8.04 7.54
N GLY A 126 -12.35 -9.36 7.47
CA GLY A 126 -11.66 -10.18 6.49
C GLY A 126 -12.55 -10.62 5.33
N PHE A 127 -12.00 -10.59 4.12
CA PHE A 127 -12.60 -11.12 2.91
C PHE A 127 -11.58 -11.99 2.18
N ARG A 128 -11.97 -13.16 1.72
CA ARG A 128 -11.16 -14.00 0.83
C ARG A 128 -11.69 -13.89 -0.59
N VAL A 129 -10.83 -13.57 -1.53
CA VAL A 129 -11.13 -13.58 -2.95
C VAL A 129 -10.50 -14.82 -3.56
N LYS A 130 -11.31 -15.74 -4.08
CA LYS A 130 -10.82 -16.88 -4.88
C LYS A 130 -10.81 -16.46 -6.35
N ILE A 131 -9.63 -16.46 -6.95
CA ILE A 131 -9.42 -15.95 -8.31
C ILE A 131 -9.94 -16.98 -9.33
N SER A 132 -10.70 -16.52 -10.31
CA SER A 132 -11.29 -17.38 -11.35
C SER A 132 -10.21 -18.01 -12.23
N ASP A 133 -10.47 -19.18 -12.81
CA ASP A 133 -9.55 -19.82 -13.76
C ASP A 133 -9.23 -18.93 -14.96
N LEU A 134 -10.22 -18.13 -15.39
CA LEU A 134 -10.07 -17.19 -16.49
C LEU A 134 -9.08 -16.07 -16.14
N ALA A 135 -9.26 -15.43 -14.98
CA ALA A 135 -8.33 -14.42 -14.50
C ALA A 135 -6.94 -15.02 -14.26
N ARG A 136 -6.87 -16.26 -13.76
CA ARG A 136 -5.59 -16.95 -13.57
C ARG A 136 -4.82 -17.22 -14.85
N LYS A 137 -5.55 -17.44 -15.95
CA LYS A 137 -4.96 -17.71 -17.26
C LYS A 137 -4.41 -16.43 -17.93
N TYR A 138 -5.02 -15.27 -17.68
CA TYR A 138 -4.76 -14.07 -18.47
C TYR A 138 -4.21 -12.87 -17.68
N LEU A 139 -4.40 -12.83 -16.36
CA LEU A 139 -4.14 -11.61 -15.56
C LEU A 139 -3.14 -11.82 -14.42
N THR A 140 -3.18 -12.95 -13.73
CA THR A 140 -2.35 -13.20 -12.54
C THR A 140 -2.17 -14.67 -12.27
N ASP A 141 -1.08 -15.11 -11.64
CA ASP A 141 -0.88 -16.49 -11.22
C ASP A 141 -1.37 -16.75 -9.77
N MET A 142 -2.03 -15.77 -9.16
CA MET A 142 -2.61 -15.84 -7.82
C MET A 142 -3.84 -16.76 -7.77
N LYS A 143 -3.90 -17.65 -6.79
CA LYS A 143 -5.04 -18.56 -6.54
C LYS A 143 -6.12 -17.88 -5.71
N GLU A 144 -5.70 -17.22 -4.65
CA GLU A 144 -6.58 -16.52 -3.72
C GLU A 144 -5.83 -15.40 -3.02
N ALA A 145 -6.58 -14.42 -2.52
CA ALA A 145 -6.07 -13.41 -1.61
C ALA A 145 -7.02 -13.17 -0.44
N GLU A 146 -6.47 -12.99 0.74
CA GLU A 146 -7.19 -12.52 1.93
C GLU A 146 -6.94 -11.02 2.10
N TYR A 147 -8.03 -10.26 2.26
CA TYR A 147 -8.04 -8.82 2.44
C TYR A 147 -8.61 -8.51 3.81
N TRP A 148 -7.87 -7.73 4.61
CA TRP A 148 -8.29 -7.34 5.94
C TRP A 148 -8.44 -5.83 6.02
N LEU A 149 -9.66 -5.36 6.30
CA LEU A 149 -10.01 -3.94 6.30
C LEU A 149 -10.31 -3.46 7.72
N ALA A 150 -9.70 -2.35 8.11
CA ALA A 150 -9.99 -1.64 9.34
C ALA A 150 -10.53 -0.24 9.04
N LYS A 151 -11.28 0.33 9.99
CA LYS A 151 -11.64 1.75 9.93
C LYS A 151 -10.53 2.59 10.55
N ILE A 152 -10.02 3.55 9.79
CA ILE A 152 -9.02 4.53 10.24
C ILE A 152 -9.57 5.92 9.94
N GLY A 153 -10.00 6.63 10.99
CA GLY A 153 -10.81 7.84 10.83
C GLY A 153 -12.11 7.54 10.08
N ASP A 154 -12.36 8.28 9.00
CA ASP A 154 -13.53 8.11 8.13
C ASP A 154 -13.30 7.14 6.94
N TYR A 155 -12.13 6.51 6.86
CA TYR A 155 -11.71 5.67 5.73
C TYR A 155 -11.80 4.18 6.09
N ASP A 156 -12.24 3.38 5.12
CA ASP A 156 -12.01 1.94 5.14
C ASP A 156 -10.64 1.69 4.52
N VAL A 157 -9.72 1.14 5.32
CA VAL A 157 -8.32 0.93 4.95
C VAL A 157 -8.00 -0.55 5.02
N LEU A 158 -7.57 -1.12 3.91
CA LEU A 158 -6.94 -2.44 3.87
C LEU A 158 -5.65 -2.39 4.71
N VAL A 159 -5.59 -3.12 5.80
CA VAL A 159 -4.44 -3.18 6.70
C VAL A 159 -3.56 -4.41 6.48
N ALA A 160 -4.09 -5.44 5.81
CA ALA A 160 -3.31 -6.60 5.38
C ALA A 160 -3.89 -7.26 4.13
N VAL A 161 -3.01 -7.72 3.26
CA VAL A 161 -3.30 -8.54 2.08
C VAL A 161 -2.40 -9.76 2.11
N LYS A 162 -2.98 -10.94 2.02
CA LYS A 162 -2.23 -12.20 1.94
C LYS A 162 -2.60 -12.90 0.65
N GLY A 163 -1.71 -12.90 -0.33
CA GLY A 163 -1.87 -13.58 -1.62
C GLY A 163 -1.20 -14.96 -1.62
N THR A 164 -1.92 -15.97 -2.10
CA THR A 164 -1.41 -17.34 -2.33
C THR A 164 -1.30 -17.61 -3.82
N PHE A 165 -0.11 -17.99 -4.29
CA PHE A 165 0.21 -18.14 -5.72
C PHE A 165 0.29 -19.60 -6.18
N SER A 166 0.46 -19.81 -7.49
CA SER A 166 0.47 -21.11 -8.19
C SER A 166 1.26 -22.24 -7.50
N GLN A 167 2.42 -21.91 -6.93
CA GLN A 167 3.32 -22.85 -6.25
C GLN A 167 3.12 -22.90 -4.72
N ASN A 168 2.03 -22.34 -4.20
CA ASN A 168 1.77 -22.10 -2.78
C ASN A 168 2.76 -21.11 -2.13
N ASN A 169 3.48 -20.34 -2.95
CA ASN A 169 4.20 -19.16 -2.49
C ASN A 169 3.19 -18.19 -1.89
N VAL A 170 3.46 -17.72 -0.67
CA VAL A 170 2.62 -16.74 0.02
C VAL A 170 3.37 -15.42 0.08
N VAL A 171 2.70 -14.36 -0.37
CA VAL A 171 3.16 -12.99 -0.19
C VAL A 171 2.13 -12.27 0.67
N GLU A 172 2.58 -11.73 1.79
CA GLU A 172 1.76 -10.92 2.68
C GLU A 172 2.26 -9.47 2.65
N VAL A 173 1.38 -8.54 2.31
CA VAL A 173 1.63 -7.10 2.40
C VAL A 173 0.74 -6.55 3.49
N PHE A 174 1.31 -5.93 4.51
CA PHE A 174 0.52 -5.36 5.59
C PHE A 174 1.05 -3.99 5.97
N LEU A 175 0.11 -3.14 6.35
CA LEU A 175 0.40 -1.90 7.04
C LEU A 175 0.97 -2.30 8.39
N ASN A 176 2.23 -1.96 8.65
CA ASN A 176 2.98 -2.33 9.85
C ASN A 176 2.88 -1.24 10.94
N ASN A 177 2.74 0.01 10.52
CA ASN A 177 2.47 1.14 11.41
C ASN A 177 1.69 2.22 10.65
N ILE A 178 0.78 2.90 11.33
CA ILE A 178 0.22 4.17 10.87
C ILE A 178 0.04 5.09 12.07
N GLU A 179 0.77 6.20 12.06
CA GLU A 179 0.61 7.26 13.05
C GLU A 179 -0.33 8.31 12.44
N ILE A 180 -1.57 8.33 12.93
CA ILE A 180 -2.59 9.29 12.49
C ILE A 180 -2.22 10.69 13.00
N ARG A 181 -2.65 11.72 12.27
CA ARG A 181 -2.40 13.13 12.62
C ARG A 181 -3.15 13.66 13.82
#